data_AF-A0A820NBL7-F1
#
_entry.id   AF-A0A820NBL7-F1
#
_cell.length_a   1.000
_cell.length_b   1.000
_cell.length_c   1.000
_cell.angle_alpha   90.00
_cell.angle_beta   90.00
_cell.angle_gamma   90.00
#
_symmetry.space_group_name_H-M   'P 1'
#
loop_
_entity.id
_entity.type
_entity.pdbx_description
1 polymer ?
#
loop_
_entity_poly.entity_id
_entity_poly.type
_entity_poly.pdbx_seq_one_letter_code
_entity_poly.pdbx_strand_id
1 'polypeptide(L)'
;MIIFSLGWLDKASHRLDISISPDNTKKSAKIPAHIPPMCSLQYALTNCIDIRSSPRKNILRLFVDCTSDEDEKRRLEELCSKEGSEIYIKYILEEHLSILDILNHFPSCKPDIAILIEFLPALMPRFYSIC
;
A
#
# COMPACT_ATOMS: atom_id res chain seq x y z
N MET A 1 -13.74 2.60 -4.93
CA MET A 1 -13.03 2.19 -3.69
C MET A 1 -12.00 1.13 -4.05
N ILE A 2 -10.81 1.15 -3.42
CA ILE A 2 -9.60 0.36 -3.77
C ILE A 2 -9.87 -1.13 -4.10
N ILE A 3 -10.86 -1.72 -3.42
CA ILE A 3 -11.34 -3.10 -3.61
C ILE A 3 -11.83 -3.35 -5.05
N PHE A 4 -12.50 -2.37 -5.67
CA PHE A 4 -12.98 -2.46 -7.05
C PHE A 4 -11.83 -2.35 -8.07
N SER A 5 -10.85 -1.48 -7.80
CA SER A 5 -9.68 -1.29 -8.66
C SER A 5 -8.81 -2.56 -8.72
N LEU A 6 -8.66 -3.26 -7.59
CA LEU A 6 -7.86 -4.47 -7.47
C LEU A 6 -8.65 -5.78 -7.69
N GLY A 7 -9.96 -5.70 -7.99
CA GLY A 7 -10.81 -6.87 -8.24
C GLY A 7 -11.06 -7.75 -7.01
N TRP A 8 -10.95 -7.21 -5.79
CA TRP A 8 -11.07 -7.96 -4.54
C TRP A 8 -12.50 -8.04 -3.99
N LEU A 9 -13.51 -7.83 -4.84
CA LEU A 9 -14.91 -7.75 -4.40
C LEU A 9 -15.37 -9.03 -3.68
N ASP A 10 -14.97 -10.19 -4.20
CA ASP A 10 -15.28 -11.51 -3.61
C ASP A 10 -14.55 -11.74 -2.27
N LYS A 11 -13.33 -11.21 -2.15
CA LYS A 11 -12.47 -11.35 -0.96
C LYS A 11 -12.76 -10.34 0.14
N ALA A 12 -13.54 -9.29 -0.15
CA ALA A 12 -13.81 -8.19 0.78
C ALA A 12 -14.45 -8.64 2.11
N SER A 13 -15.33 -9.64 2.04
CA SER A 13 -16.06 -10.18 3.19
C SER A 13 -15.32 -11.32 3.90
N HIS A 14 -14.26 -11.84 3.31
CA HIS A 14 -13.49 -12.95 3.88
C HIS A 14 -12.67 -12.48 5.09
N ARG A 15 -12.53 -13.37 6.08
CA ARG A 15 -11.71 -13.12 7.26
C ARG A 15 -10.23 -13.23 6.89
N LEU A 16 -9.44 -12.29 7.41
CA LEU A 16 -7.99 -12.30 7.23
C LEU A 16 -7.34 -13.15 8.32
N ASP A 17 -6.76 -14.29 7.92
CA ASP A 17 -5.79 -15.03 8.72
C ASP A 17 -4.38 -14.60 8.30
N ILE A 18 -3.74 -13.76 9.12
CA ILE A 18 -2.40 -13.22 8.82
C ILE A 18 -1.36 -14.13 9.46
N SER A 19 -0.73 -14.96 8.64
CA SER A 19 0.41 -15.78 9.03
C SER A 19 1.71 -15.23 8.46
N ILE A 20 2.80 -15.30 9.22
CA ILE A 20 4.13 -15.02 8.71
C ILE A 20 4.58 -16.21 7.87
N SER A 21 4.89 -16.00 6.59
CA SER A 21 5.46 -17.05 5.76
C SER A 21 6.83 -17.48 6.31
N PRO A 22 7.13 -18.79 6.38
CA PRO A 22 8.41 -19.29 6.89
C PRO A 22 9.61 -18.95 5.99
N ASP A 23 9.38 -18.54 4.74
CA ASP A 23 10.42 -18.19 3.76
C ASP A 23 10.75 -16.67 3.74
N ASN A 24 10.36 -15.93 4.78
CA ASN A 24 10.56 -14.49 4.78
C ASN A 24 12.03 -14.12 5.04
N THR A 25 12.66 -13.44 4.09
CA THR A 25 14.05 -12.93 4.19
C THR A 25 14.24 -11.87 5.29
N LYS A 26 13.15 -11.34 5.86
CA LYS A 26 13.21 -10.36 6.97
C LYS A 26 13.28 -11.05 8.34
N LYS A 27 14.45 -10.96 8.99
CA LYS A 27 14.75 -11.50 10.34
C LYS A 27 13.88 -10.99 11.51
N SER A 28 12.94 -10.05 11.28
CA SER A 28 12.04 -9.48 12.31
C SER A 28 10.66 -9.18 11.71
N ALA A 29 10.09 -10.16 10.99
CA ALA A 29 8.71 -10.07 10.52
C ALA A 29 7.76 -10.15 11.73
N LYS A 30 7.15 -9.03 12.09
CA LYS A 30 6.11 -8.96 13.12
C LYS A 30 4.77 -8.79 12.44
N ILE A 31 3.76 -9.54 12.89
CA ILE A 31 2.39 -9.33 12.45
C ILE A 31 2.01 -7.89 12.83
N PRO A 32 1.49 -7.08 11.89
CA PRO A 32 1.08 -5.72 12.18
C PRO A 32 0.05 -5.70 13.31
N ALA A 33 0.43 -5.18 14.48
CA ALA A 33 -0.41 -5.14 15.67
C ALA A 33 -1.68 -4.27 15.53
N HIS A 34 -1.75 -3.46 14.47
CA HIS A 34 -2.91 -2.61 14.17
C HIS A 34 -4.06 -3.39 13.51
N ILE A 35 -3.83 -4.63 13.08
CA ILE A 35 -4.85 -5.47 12.46
C ILE A 35 -5.35 -6.49 13.48
N PRO A 36 -6.63 -6.43 13.89
CA PRO A 36 -7.15 -7.37 14.87
C PRO A 36 -7.29 -8.78 14.27
N PRO A 37 -7.08 -9.84 15.06
CA PRO A 37 -6.91 -11.22 14.56
C PRO A 37 -8.16 -11.88 13.96
N MET A 38 -9.29 -11.19 13.79
CA MET A 38 -10.53 -11.75 13.23
C MET A 38 -11.32 -10.67 12.46
N CYS A 39 -10.64 -9.83 11.67
CA CYS A 39 -11.29 -8.81 10.85
C CYS A 39 -11.54 -9.26 9.41
N SER A 40 -12.56 -8.69 8.78
CA SER A 40 -12.74 -8.77 7.33
C SER A 40 -11.76 -7.85 6.61
N LEU A 41 -11.40 -8.20 5.37
CA LEU A 41 -10.54 -7.37 4.53
C LEU A 41 -11.07 -5.93 4.40
N GLN A 42 -12.39 -5.79 4.21
CA GLN A 42 -13.03 -4.47 4.15
C GLN A 42 -12.84 -3.67 5.44
N TYR A 43 -12.99 -4.31 6.62
CA TYR A 43 -12.81 -3.64 7.90
C TYR A 43 -11.36 -3.17 8.09
N ALA A 44 -10.38 -4.03 7.77
CA ALA A 44 -8.96 -3.69 7.88
C ALA A 44 -8.60 -2.48 7.00
N LEU A 45 -9.02 -2.48 5.72
CA LEU A 45 -8.76 -1.39 4.78
C LEU A 45 -9.48 -0.08 5.14
N THR A 46 -10.59 -0.15 5.87
CA THR A 46 -11.39 1.03 6.22
C THR A 46 -10.95 1.65 7.54
N ASN A 47 -10.68 0.81 8.56
CA ASN A 47 -10.53 1.26 9.95
C ASN A 47 -9.12 1.07 10.53
N CYS A 48 -8.31 0.17 9.97
CA CYS A 48 -7.01 -0.17 10.54
C CYS A 48 -5.85 0.42 9.75
N ILE A 49 -6.04 0.70 8.46
CA ILE A 49 -4.97 0.96 7.51
C ILE A 49 -5.16 2.32 6.83
N ASP A 50 -4.07 3.10 6.69
CA ASP A 50 -4.11 4.41 6.03
C ASP A 50 -3.75 4.32 4.54
N ILE A 51 -4.79 4.31 3.70
CA ILE A 51 -4.70 4.29 2.24
C ILE A 51 -4.53 5.68 1.58
N ARG A 52 -4.71 6.76 2.34
CA ARG A 52 -4.70 8.14 1.79
C ARG A 52 -3.34 8.80 1.94
N SER A 53 -2.50 8.29 2.81
CA SER A 53 -1.13 8.75 2.97
C SER A 53 -0.33 8.66 1.66
N SER A 54 0.56 9.63 1.45
CA SER A 54 1.48 9.62 0.31
C SER A 54 2.45 8.44 0.42
N PRO A 55 2.60 7.60 -0.61
CA PRO A 55 3.43 6.41 -0.53
C PRO A 55 4.90 6.76 -0.36
N ARG A 56 5.54 6.07 0.57
CA ARG A 56 6.99 6.15 0.74
C ARG A 56 7.70 5.50 -0.45
N LYS A 57 8.91 5.95 -0.75
CA LYS A 57 9.76 5.37 -1.82
C LYS A 57 9.93 3.84 -1.70
N ASN A 58 9.99 3.30 -0.48
CA ASN A 58 10.06 1.86 -0.26
C ASN A 58 8.85 1.12 -0.84
N ILE A 59 7.64 1.70 -0.74
CA ILE A 59 6.40 1.13 -1.28
C ILE A 59 6.45 1.12 -2.80
N LEU A 60 6.88 2.23 -3.41
CA LEU A 60 7.05 2.33 -4.86
C LEU A 60 8.00 1.26 -5.39
N ARG A 61 9.10 0.99 -4.67
CA ARG A 61 10.06 -0.05 -5.07
C ARG A 61 9.44 -1.45 -5.15
N LEU A 62 8.44 -1.75 -4.33
CA LEU A 62 7.78 -3.06 -4.36
C LEU A 62 6.71 -3.12 -5.44
N PHE A 63 6.08 -1.99 -5.74
CA PHE A 63 5.16 -1.90 -6.87
C PHE A 63 5.89 -2.17 -8.19
N VAL A 64 7.13 -1.70 -8.35
CA VAL A 64 8.02 -2.07 -9.48
C VAL A 64 8.06 -3.58 -9.71
N ASP A 65 8.22 -4.37 -8.64
CA ASP A 65 8.30 -5.84 -8.74
C ASP A 65 6.94 -6.49 -9.04
N CYS A 66 5.84 -5.81 -8.70
CA CYS A 66 4.47 -6.25 -8.95
C CYS A 66 3.89 -5.71 -10.27
N THR A 67 4.69 -4.96 -11.05
CA THR A 67 4.29 -4.37 -12.34
C THR A 67 4.66 -5.32 -13.47
N SER A 68 3.72 -5.62 -14.35
CA SER A 68 3.98 -6.49 -15.52
C SER A 68 4.47 -5.71 -16.75
N ASP A 69 4.11 -4.43 -16.88
CA ASP A 69 4.48 -3.57 -18.00
C ASP A 69 5.85 -2.93 -17.79
N GLU A 70 6.74 -2.99 -18.78
CA GLU A 70 8.11 -2.50 -18.64
C GLU A 70 8.22 -0.97 -18.64
N ASP A 71 7.32 -0.27 -19.33
CA ASP A 71 7.31 1.20 -19.37
C ASP A 71 6.83 1.77 -18.03
N GLU A 72 5.74 1.24 -17.48
CA GLU A 72 5.26 1.58 -16.14
C GLU A 72 6.30 1.25 -15.06
N LYS A 73 6.95 0.08 -15.18
CA LYS A 73 8.00 -0.36 -14.26
C LYS A 73 9.16 0.61 -14.26
N ARG A 74 9.67 0.98 -15.44
CA ARG A 74 10.77 1.94 -15.57
C ARG A 74 10.39 3.30 -14.96
N ARG A 75 9.16 3.77 -15.16
CA ARG A 75 8.66 5.02 -14.56
C ARG A 75 8.69 4.97 -13.03
N LEU A 76 8.26 3.86 -12.44
CA LEU A 76 8.31 3.64 -10.99
C LEU A 76 9.74 3.51 -10.46
N GLU A 77 10.64 2.90 -11.21
CA GLU A 77 12.06 2.84 -10.86
C GLU A 77 12.72 4.21 -10.88
N GLU A 78 12.40 5.05 -11.87
CA GLU A 78 12.85 6.44 -11.92
C GLU A 78 12.37 7.23 -10.68
N LEU A 79 11.11 7.08 -10.28
CA LEU A 79 10.55 7.70 -9.06
C LEU A 79 11.22 7.20 -7.76
N CYS A 80 11.67 5.94 -7.73
CA CYS A 80 12.37 5.37 -6.60
C CYS A 80 13.88 5.69 -6.57
N SER A 81 14.47 6.03 -7.73
CA SER A 81 15.90 6.32 -7.85
C SER A 81 16.30 7.56 -7.06
N LYS A 82 17.61 7.67 -6.76
CA LYS A 82 18.19 8.85 -6.12
C LYS A 82 18.07 10.07 -7.03
N GLU A 83 18.30 9.88 -8.33
CA GLU A 83 18.25 10.92 -9.36
C GLU A 83 16.82 11.45 -9.58
N GLY A 84 15.81 10.60 -9.43
CA GLY A 84 14.40 10.99 -9.53
C GLY A 84 13.78 11.54 -8.24
N SER A 85 14.59 11.90 -7.24
CA SER A 85 14.07 12.42 -5.97
C SER A 85 13.26 13.70 -6.12
N GLU A 86 13.67 14.59 -7.03
CA GLU A 86 12.95 15.84 -7.33
C GLU A 86 11.62 15.55 -8.03
N ILE A 87 11.59 14.56 -8.92
CA ILE A 87 10.39 14.11 -9.63
C ILE A 87 9.40 13.51 -8.63
N TYR A 88 9.87 12.69 -7.69
CA TYR A 88 9.06 12.16 -6.61
C TYR A 88 8.42 13.27 -5.75
N ILE A 89 9.20 14.30 -5.38
CA ILE A 89 8.69 15.41 -4.57
C ILE A 89 7.58 16.14 -5.33
N LYS A 90 7.85 16.53 -6.57
CA LYS A 90 6.91 17.29 -7.39
C LYS A 90 5.64 16.51 -7.73
N TYR A 91 5.78 15.25 -8.10
CA TYR A 91 4.65 14.45 -8.58
C TYR A 91 3.85 13.82 -7.43
N ILE A 92 4.50 13.39 -6.34
CA ILE A 92 3.81 12.65 -5.26
C ILE A 92 3.54 13.55 -4.05
N LEU A 93 4.53 14.33 -3.60
CA LEU A 93 4.38 15.14 -2.39
C LEU A 93 3.59 16.43 -2.64
N GLU A 94 3.88 17.15 -3.72
CA GLU A 94 3.17 18.41 -4.02
C GLU A 94 1.74 18.16 -4.51
N GLU A 95 1.50 17.12 -5.32
CA GLU A 95 0.15 16.74 -5.75
C GLU A 95 -0.61 15.88 -4.72
N HIS A 96 0.02 15.56 -3.59
CA HIS A 96 -0.55 14.74 -2.52
C HIS A 96 -1.15 13.41 -3.02
N LEU A 97 -0.49 12.77 -3.98
CA LEU A 97 -0.97 11.51 -4.55
C LEU A 97 -1.02 10.43 -3.48
N SER A 98 -2.19 9.79 -3.39
CA SER A 98 -2.38 8.63 -2.53
C SER A 98 -1.92 7.35 -3.23
N ILE A 99 -1.81 6.27 -2.45
CA ILE A 99 -1.50 4.93 -2.98
C ILE A 99 -2.56 4.50 -4.02
N LEU A 100 -3.81 4.88 -3.81
CA LEU A 100 -4.89 4.60 -4.76
C LEU A 100 -4.65 5.30 -6.10
N ASP A 101 -4.21 6.56 -6.08
CA ASP A 101 -4.01 7.35 -7.30
C ASP A 101 -2.87 6.77 -8.13
N ILE A 102 -1.79 6.32 -7.47
CA ILE A 102 -0.68 5.63 -8.14
C ILE A 102 -1.15 4.32 -8.76
N LEU A 103 -1.92 3.50 -8.06
CA LEU A 103 -2.46 2.26 -8.63
C LEU A 103 -3.43 2.53 -9.80
N ASN A 104 -4.14 3.66 -9.80
CA ASN A 104 -4.98 4.06 -10.92
C ASN A 104 -4.18 4.59 -12.12
N HIS A 105 -3.05 5.26 -11.86
CA HIS A 105 -2.12 5.72 -12.91
C HIS A 105 -1.32 4.60 -13.54
N PHE A 106 -1.03 3.53 -12.78
CA PHE A 106 -0.28 2.35 -13.22
C PHE A 106 -1.17 1.11 -13.18
N PRO A 107 -2.07 0.91 -14.17
CA PRO A 107 -3.02 -0.19 -14.16
C PRO A 107 -2.37 -1.59 -14.25
N SER A 108 -1.09 -1.66 -14.66
CA SER A 108 -0.33 -2.90 -14.72
C SER A 108 0.27 -3.30 -13.37
N CYS A 109 0.25 -2.41 -12.38
CA CYS A 109 0.56 -2.71 -10.98
C CYS A 109 -0.58 -3.47 -10.32
N LYS A 110 -0.40 -4.77 -10.06
CA LYS A 110 -1.37 -5.57 -9.31
C LYS A 110 -0.70 -6.18 -8.07
N PRO A 111 -0.50 -5.37 -7.00
CA PRO A 111 0.09 -5.88 -5.77
C PRO A 111 -0.85 -6.88 -5.10
N ASP A 112 -0.28 -7.90 -4.46
CA ASP A 112 -1.04 -8.83 -3.63
C ASP A 112 -1.49 -8.15 -2.31
N ILE A 113 -2.59 -8.64 -1.74
CA ILE A 113 -3.16 -8.16 -0.48
C ILE A 113 -2.12 -8.23 0.65
N ALA A 114 -1.34 -9.32 0.67
CA ALA A 114 -0.30 -9.55 1.66
C ALA A 114 0.76 -8.44 1.64
N ILE A 115 1.26 -8.09 0.45
CA ILE A 115 2.23 -7.01 0.27
C ILE A 115 1.61 -5.69 0.71
N LEU A 116 0.39 -5.40 0.27
CA LEU A 116 -0.28 -4.14 0.61
C LEU A 116 -0.41 -3.96 2.13
N ILE A 117 -0.81 -5.01 2.86
CA ILE A 117 -0.94 -5.01 4.32
C ILE A 117 0.41 -4.85 5.02
N GLU A 118 1.49 -5.43 4.49
CA GLU A 118 2.82 -5.36 5.10
C GLU A 118 3.39 -3.93 5.09
N PHE A 119 3.08 -3.16 4.05
CA PHE A 119 3.72 -1.86 3.81
C PHE A 119 2.87 -0.65 4.19
N LEU A 120 1.55 -0.81 4.27
CA LEU A 120 0.68 0.29 4.66
C LEU A 120 0.84 0.61 6.16
N PRO A 121 0.86 1.91 6.51
CA PRO A 121 0.89 2.33 7.90
C PRO A 121 -0.47 2.14 8.58
N ALA A 122 -0.43 2.03 9.90
CA ALA A 122 -1.63 2.01 10.73
C ALA A 122 -2.39 3.35 10.65
N LEU A 123 -3.71 3.29 10.60
CA LEU A 123 -4.56 4.47 10.65
C LEU A 123 -4.49 5.11 12.06
N MET A 124 -3.96 6.33 12.15
CA MET A 124 -3.84 7.03 13.43
C MET A 124 -5.14 7.76 13.80
N PRO A 125 -5.56 7.73 15.09
CA PRO A 125 -6.68 8.52 15.57
C PRO A 125 -6.34 10.02 15.50
N ARG A 126 -7.34 10.84 15.17
CA ARG A 126 -7.22 12.30 15.19
C ARG A 126 -7.73 12.84 16.52
N PHE A 127 -6.90 13.59 17.24
CA PHE A 127 -7.28 14.24 18.48
C PHE A 127 -7.93 15.60 18.18
N TYR A 128 -9.04 15.90 18.85
CA TYR A 128 -9.76 17.16 18.73
C TYR A 128 -9.84 17.82 20.10
N SER A 129 -9.65 19.13 20.16
CA SER A 129 -9.87 19.92 21.37
C SER A 129 -11.36 20.00 21.66
N ILE A 130 -11.75 19.90 22.93
CA ILE A 130 -13.13 20.13 23.37
C ILE A 130 -13.34 21.65 23.38
N CYS A 131 -14.26 22.14 22.54
CA CYS A 131 -14.68 23.54 22.49
C CYS A 131 -15.84 23.79 23.46
#